data_AF-A0A924XH42-F1
#
_entry.id   AF-A0A924XH42-F1
#
_cell.length_a   1.000
_cell.length_b   1.000
_cell.length_c   1.000
_cell.angle_alpha   90.00
_cell.angle_beta   90.00
_cell.angle_gamma   90.00
#
_symmetry.space_group_name_H-M   'P 1'
#
loop_
_entity.id
_entity.type
_entity.pdbx_description
1 polymer ?
#
loop_
_entity_poly.entity_id
_entity_poly.type
_entity_poly.pdbx_seq_one_letter_code
_entity_poly.pdbx_strand_id
1 'polypeptide(L)' 'MMKVRLTDQQWQKILLFLKTCPNIYIGQEIECRQFLEAVLLVARSGAQVRLLPDGY' A
#
# COMPACT_ATOMS: atom_id res chain seq x y z
N MET A 1 4.11 1.75 17.41
CA MET A 1 3.15 1.03 16.54
C MET A 1 3.87 0.69 15.24
N MET A 2 3.77 -0.54 14.75
CA MET A 2 4.55 -1.00 13.60
C MET A 2 3.95 -0.45 12.29
N LYS A 3 4.71 0.39 11.57
CA LYS A 3 4.34 0.86 10.23
C LYS A 3 5.14 0.08 9.20
N VAL A 4 4.46 -0.48 8.21
CA VAL A 4 5.13 -1.04 7.03
C VAL A 4 5.31 0.10 6.04
N ARG A 5 6.53 0.21 5.49
CA ARG A 5 6.88 1.16 4.44
C ARG A 5 7.45 0.38 3.26
N LEU A 6 6.93 0.64 2.07
CA LEU A 6 7.57 0.17 0.84
C LEU A 6 8.81 1.03 0.63
N THR A 7 9.93 0.43 0.21
CA THR A 7 11.05 1.21 -0.32
C THR A 7 10.66 1.80 -1.68
N ASP A 8 11.34 2.84 -2.14
CA ASP A 8 11.03 3.42 -3.45
C ASP A 8 11.22 2.42 -4.58
N GLN A 9 12.23 1.55 -4.47
CA GLN A 9 12.44 0.46 -5.44
C GLN A 9 11.27 -0.55 -5.46
N GLN A 10 10.73 -0.90 -4.29
CA GLN A 10 9.55 -1.77 -4.21
C GLN A 10 8.31 -1.08 -4.78
N TRP A 11 8.13 0.20 -4.44
CA TRP A 11 7.02 1.00 -4.94
C TRP A 11 7.04 1.10 -6.47
N GLN A 12 8.19 1.40 -7.07
CA GLN A 12 8.32 1.50 -8.53
C GLN A 12 7.91 0.20 -9.25
N LYS A 13 8.28 -0.97 -8.70
CA LYS A 13 7.88 -2.27 -9.28
C LYS A 13 6.37 -2.50 -9.19
N ILE A 14 5.78 -2.17 -8.04
CA ILE A 14 4.33 -2.31 -7.82
C ILE A 14 3.56 -1.34 -8.73
N LEU A 15 3.98 -0.08 -8.78
CA LEU A 15 3.37 0.94 -9.62
C LEU A 15 3.41 0.55 -11.10
N LEU A 16 4.55 0.04 -11.58
CA LEU A 16 4.66 -0.45 -12.95
C LEU A 16 3.64 -1.58 -13.22
N PHE A 17 3.51 -2.54 -12.30
CA PHE A 17 2.52 -3.60 -12.40
C PHE A 17 1.08 -3.06 -12.42
N LEU A 18 0.73 -2.15 -11.50
CA LEU A 18 -0.61 -1.55 -11.45
C LEU A 18 -0.98 -0.82 -12.75
N LYS A 19 -0.01 -0.14 -13.38
CA LYS A 19 -0.19 0.53 -14.68
C LYS A 19 -0.48 -0.46 -15.82
N THR A 20 -0.16 -1.74 -15.68
CA THR A 20 -0.52 -2.78 -16.66
C THR A 20 -1.95 -3.29 -16.51
N CYS A 21 -2.63 -2.97 -15.41
CA CYS A 21 -3.99 -3.42 -15.14
C CYS A 21 -5.00 -2.40 -15.70
N PRO A 22 -5.72 -2.70 -16.80
CA PRO A 22 -6.56 -1.71 -17.50
C PRO A 22 -7.77 -1.22 -16.67
N ASN A 23 -8.15 -1.95 -15.63
CA ASN A 23 -9.31 -1.64 -14.79
C ASN A 23 -8.92 -1.07 -13.41
N ILE A 24 -7.66 -0.69 -13.22
CA ILE A 24 -7.18 -0.06 -11.98
C ILE A 24 -6.98 1.43 -12.23
N TYR A 25 -7.66 2.25 -11.43
CA TYR A 25 -7.41 3.68 -11.37
C TYR A 25 -6.49 3.98 -10.19
N ILE A 26 -5.28 4.46 -10.47
CA ILE A 26 -4.24 4.69 -9.44
C ILE A 26 -4.46 6.01 -8.69
N GLY A 27 -5.06 7.02 -9.32
CA GLY A 27 -5.24 8.35 -8.71
C GLY A 27 -3.90 8.98 -8.31
N GLN A 28 -3.81 9.52 -7.09
CA GLN A 28 -2.54 9.99 -6.53
C GLN A 28 -1.68 8.81 -6.06
N GLU A 29 -0.49 8.69 -6.64
CA GLU A 29 0.43 7.58 -6.34
C GLU A 29 0.82 7.50 -4.85
N ILE A 30 0.88 8.64 -4.13
CA ILE A 30 1.21 8.68 -2.70
C ILE A 30 0.10 8.03 -1.87
N GLU A 31 -1.16 8.38 -2.12
CA GLU A 31 -2.32 7.81 -1.42
C GLU A 31 -2.46 6.32 -1.74
N CYS A 32 -2.24 5.94 -3.01
CA CYS A 32 -2.22 4.53 -3.43
C CYS A 32 -1.12 3.74 -2.70
N ARG A 33 0.08 4.32 -2.55
CA ARG A 33 1.18 3.70 -1.80
C ARG A 33 0.84 3.53 -0.33
N GLN A 34 0.25 4.54 0.30
CA GLN A 34 -0.16 4.48 1.71
C GLN A 34 -1.22 3.38 1.92
N PHE A 35 -2.22 3.32 1.05
CA PHE A 35 -3.21 2.25 1.07
C PHE A 35 -2.58 0.86 0.98
N LEU A 36 -1.63 0.66 0.05
CA LEU A 36 -0.96 -0.64 -0.11
C LEU A 36 -0.04 -0.98 1.06
N GLU A 37 0.62 0.01 1.67
CA GLU A 37 1.38 -0.17 2.91
C GLU A 37 0.48 -0.61 4.08
N ALA A 38 -0.73 -0.05 4.18
CA ALA A 38 -1.74 -0.46 5.16
C ALA A 38 -2.22 -1.90 4.93
N VAL A 39 -2.54 -2.25 3.68
CA VAL A 39 -2.93 -3.62 3.30
C VAL A 39 -1.79 -4.61 3.62
N LEU A 40 -0.55 -4.24 3.35
CA LEU A 40 0.62 -5.07 3.63
C LEU A 40 0.82 -5.30 5.13
N LEU A 41 0.59 -4.27 5.96
CA LEU A 41 0.62 -4.42 7.42
C LEU A 41 -0.43 -5.43 7.90
N VAL A 42 -1.68 -5.29 7.43
CA VAL A 42 -2.79 -6.20 7.76
C VAL A 42 -2.46 -7.63 7.33
N ALA A 43 -2.02 -7.82 6.09
CA ALA A 43 -1.67 -9.14 5.57
C ALA A 43 -0.52 -9.80 6.33
N ARG A 44 0.49 -9.02 6.76
CA ARG A 44 1.66 -9.55 7.47
C ARG A 44 1.40 -9.85 8.94
N SER A 45 0.57 -9.05 9.60
CA SER A 45 0.30 -9.17 11.03
C SER A 45 -0.93 -10.02 11.36
N GLY A 46 -1.81 -10.26 10.38
CA GLY A 46 -3.14 -10.83 10.64
C GLY A 46 -4.03 -9.90 11.47
N ALA A 47 -3.65 -8.64 11.64
CA ALA A 47 -4.41 -7.68 12.44
C ALA A 47 -5.68 -7.25 11.71
N GLN A 48 -6.70 -6.88 12.50
CA GLN A 48 -7.93 -6.30 11.93
C GLN A 48 -7.64 -4.90 11.38
N VAL A 49 -8.26 -4.54 10.24
CA VAL A 49 -8.13 -3.21 9.60
C VAL A 49 -8.42 -2.07 10.57
N ARG A 50 -9.38 -2.24 11.50
CA ARG A 50 -9.70 -1.24 12.55
C ARG A 50 -8.56 -0.95 13.54
N LEU A 51 -7.49 -1.74 13.53
CA LEU A 51 -6.31 -1.55 14.36
C LEU A 51 -5.15 -0.88 13.59
N LEU A 52 -5.38 -0.43 12.36
CA LEU A 52 -4.41 0.36 11.62
C LEU A 52 -4.11 1.67 12.37
N PRO A 53 -2.84 2.10 12.43
CA PRO A 53 -2.49 3.42 12.97
C PRO A 53 -3.14 4.53 12.14
N ASP A 54 -3.48 5.64 12.78
CA ASP A 54 -3.89 6.86 12.07
C ASP A 54 -2.78 7.34 11.11
N GLY A 55 -3.19 7.84 9.93
CA GLY A 55 -2.31 8.42 8.92
C GLY A 55 -1.84 7.45 7.83
N TYR A 56 -2.69 6.49 7.48
CA TYR A 56 -2.65 5.76 6.22
C TYR A 56 -3.76 6.22 5.29
#